data_AF-A0A1R2CUR4-F1
#
_entry.id   AF-A0A1R2CUR4-F1
#
_cell.length_a   1.000
_cell.length_b   1.000
_cell.length_c   1.000
_cell.angle_alpha   90.00
_cell.angle_beta   90.00
_cell.angle_gamma   90.00
#
_symmetry.space_group_name_H-M   'P 1'
#
loop_
_entity.id
_entity.type
_entity.pdbx_description
1 polymer ?
#
loop_
_entity_poly.entity_id
_entity_poly.type
_entity_poly.pdbx_seq_one_letter_code
_entity_poly.pdbx_strand_id
1 'polypeptide(L)'
;MQSLEKTKEELKDILDSLVGRMTNSRQQWTEDEISQLSVEVPQKVVEELYSSNKNFKFCAVCTITKKTQSSLHINSACMWNAERDGFISTQAENALFFCIVNVFAVGI
;
A
#
# COMPACT_ATOMS: atom_id res chain seq x y z
N MET A 1 -3.73 -17.48 -16.73
CA MET A 1 -3.92 -16.01 -16.81
C MET A 1 -5.06 -15.52 -15.91
N GLN A 2 -6.28 -16.08 -15.99
CA GLN A 2 -7.43 -15.66 -15.17
C GLN A 2 -7.26 -15.78 -13.63
N SER A 3 -6.32 -16.62 -13.17
CA SER A 3 -6.02 -16.81 -11.73
C SER A 3 -5.19 -15.69 -11.10
N LEU A 4 -4.32 -15.02 -11.86
CA LEU A 4 -3.39 -14.01 -11.30
C LEU A 4 -4.12 -12.67 -11.07
N GLU A 5 -4.95 -12.25 -12.02
CA GLU A 5 -5.76 -11.03 -11.87
C GLU A 5 -6.77 -11.15 -10.74
N LYS A 6 -7.42 -12.30 -10.58
CA LYS A 6 -8.29 -12.56 -9.43
C LYS A 6 -7.54 -12.43 -8.09
N THR A 7 -6.32 -12.97 -8.03
CA THR A 7 -5.47 -12.85 -6.83
C THR A 7 -5.09 -11.39 -6.57
N LYS A 8 -4.80 -10.63 -7.64
CA LYS A 8 -4.45 -9.21 -7.55
C LYS A 8 -5.63 -8.38 -7.02
N GLU A 9 -6.84 -8.63 -7.49
CA GLU A 9 -8.07 -8.00 -6.98
C GLU A 9 -8.29 -8.32 -5.50
N GLU A 10 -8.17 -9.58 -5.09
CA GLU A 10 -8.32 -10.00 -3.69
C GLU A 10 -7.29 -9.31 -2.76
N LEU A 11 -6.02 -9.27 -3.18
CA LEU A 11 -4.96 -8.58 -2.42
C LEU A 11 -5.15 -7.06 -2.40
N LYS A 12 -5.69 -6.48 -3.48
CA LYS A 12 -6.00 -5.06 -3.57
C LYS A 12 -7.12 -4.67 -2.60
N ASP A 13 -8.16 -5.48 -2.48
CA ASP A 13 -9.27 -5.23 -1.55
C ASP A 13 -8.79 -5.27 -0.09
N ILE A 14 -7.91 -6.22 0.24
CA ILE A 14 -7.27 -6.33 1.57
C ILE A 14 -6.44 -5.07 1.84
N LEU A 15 -5.63 -4.64 0.86
CA LEU A 15 -4.80 -3.45 0.96
C LEU A 15 -5.66 -2.19 1.20
N ASP A 16 -6.71 -1.99 0.41
CA ASP A 16 -7.60 -0.82 0.52
C ASP A 16 -8.30 -0.76 1.88
N SER A 17 -8.82 -1.90 2.34
CA SER A 17 -9.48 -2.01 3.65
C SER A 17 -8.52 -1.74 4.80
N LEU A 18 -7.30 -2.29 4.75
CA LEU A 18 -6.30 -2.10 5.81
C LEU A 18 -5.82 -0.65 5.88
N VAL A 19 -5.37 -0.09 4.76
CA VAL A 19 -4.82 1.28 4.71
C VAL A 19 -5.91 2.32 4.98
N GLY A 20 -7.13 2.09 4.49
CA GLY A 20 -8.29 2.93 4.80
C GLY A 20 -8.60 2.99 6.29
N ARG A 21 -8.62 1.85 6.99
CA ARG A 21 -8.84 1.80 8.45
C ARG A 21 -7.75 2.55 9.22
N MET A 22 -6.48 2.32 8.86
CA MET A 22 -5.34 2.98 9.54
C MET A 22 -5.36 4.50 9.33
N THR A 23 -5.69 4.95 8.12
CA THR A 23 -5.72 6.38 7.75
C THR A 23 -6.90 7.13 8.39
N ASN A 24 -8.09 6.52 8.41
CA ASN A 24 -9.31 7.15 8.93
C ASN A 24 -9.33 7.26 10.47
N SER A 25 -8.56 6.44 11.17
CA SER A 25 -8.47 6.50 12.63
C SER A 25 -7.77 7.77 13.14
N ARG A 26 -7.03 8.48 12.28
CA ARG A 26 -6.22 9.64 12.65
C ARG A 26 -6.97 10.94 12.38
N GLN A 27 -6.98 11.82 13.38
CA GLN A 27 -7.70 13.10 13.37
C GLN A 27 -6.78 14.32 13.46
N GLN A 28 -5.46 14.12 13.59
CA GLN A 28 -4.47 15.18 13.73
C GLN A 28 -3.25 14.92 12.84
N TRP A 29 -2.52 15.99 12.51
CA TRP A 29 -1.23 15.93 11.82
C TRP A 29 -0.16 16.35 12.82
N THR A 30 0.44 15.38 13.49
CA THR A 30 1.59 15.57 14.40
C THR A 30 2.78 14.77 13.88
N GLU A 31 4.00 15.24 14.12
CA GLU A 31 5.21 14.56 13.62
C GLU A 31 5.33 13.13 14.17
N ASP A 32 5.01 12.93 15.45
CA ASP A 32 5.05 11.62 16.10
C ASP A 32 4.04 10.64 15.49
N GLU A 33 2.78 11.08 15.25
CA GLU A 33 1.77 10.21 14.65
C GLU A 33 2.10 9.84 13.21
N ILE A 34 2.62 10.80 12.42
CA ILE A 34 2.99 10.54 11.03
C ILE A 34 4.23 9.64 10.95
N SER A 35 5.21 9.86 11.83
CA SER A 35 6.38 8.98 11.96
C SER A 35 5.96 7.56 12.32
N GLN A 36 5.11 7.40 13.33
CA GLN A 36 4.55 6.09 13.71
C GLN A 36 3.81 5.44 12.54
N LEU A 37 2.93 6.18 11.87
CA LEU A 37 2.15 5.68 10.73
C LEU A 37 3.05 5.24 9.56
N SER A 38 4.15 5.96 9.32
CA SER A 38 5.09 5.65 8.25
C SER A 38 5.80 4.30 8.45
N VAL A 39 5.94 3.85 9.69
CA VAL A 39 6.51 2.55 10.05
C VAL A 39 5.42 1.47 10.08
N GLU A 40 4.29 1.75 10.75
CA GLU A 40 3.24 0.76 10.97
C GLU A 40 2.53 0.33 9.69
N VAL A 41 2.23 1.28 8.78
CA VAL A 41 1.47 0.98 7.55
C VAL A 41 2.17 -0.05 6.67
N PRO A 42 3.41 0.16 6.20
CA PRO A 42 4.06 -0.81 5.32
C PRO A 42 4.30 -2.15 6.03
N GLN A 43 4.61 -2.14 7.34
CA GLN A 43 4.77 -3.37 8.11
C GLN A 43 3.47 -4.18 8.16
N LYS A 44 2.36 -3.56 8.56
CA LYS A 44 1.05 -4.24 8.65
C LYS A 44 0.57 -4.73 7.30
N VAL A 45 0.80 -3.95 6.24
CA VAL A 45 0.47 -4.35 4.87
C VAL A 45 1.21 -5.63 4.48
N VAL A 46 2.52 -5.71 4.73
CA VAL A 46 3.28 -6.94 4.42
C VAL A 46 2.82 -8.12 5.27
N GLU A 47 2.59 -7.92 6.58
CA GLU A 47 2.09 -8.97 7.49
C GLU A 47 0.76 -9.56 7.01
N GLU A 48 -0.21 -8.71 6.64
CA GLU A 48 -1.55 -9.11 6.23
C GLU A 48 -1.55 -9.80 4.85
N LEU A 49 -0.84 -9.23 3.87
CA LEU A 49 -0.77 -9.78 2.52
C LEU A 49 -0.02 -11.12 2.50
N TYR A 50 1.08 -11.24 3.27
CA TYR A 50 1.82 -12.50 3.39
C TYR A 50 1.00 -13.59 4.10
N SER A 51 0.20 -13.21 5.10
CA SER A 51 -0.71 -14.14 5.78
C SER A 51 -1.81 -14.65 4.83
N SER A 52 -2.27 -13.78 3.93
CA SER A 52 -3.31 -14.10 2.94
C SER A 52 -2.78 -14.91 1.77
N ASN A 53 -1.55 -14.65 1.30
CA ASN A 53 -0.96 -15.37 0.19
C ASN A 53 0.56 -15.54 0.34
N LYS A 54 1.00 -16.79 0.55
CA LYS A 54 2.41 -17.13 0.79
C LYS A 54 3.22 -17.39 -0.49
N ASN A 55 2.61 -17.29 -1.67
CA ASN A 55 3.28 -17.56 -2.94
C ASN A 55 4.13 -16.40 -3.45
N PHE A 56 4.15 -15.27 -2.72
CA PHE A 56 4.86 -14.06 -3.11
C PHE A 56 5.75 -13.55 -1.97
N LYS A 57 6.83 -12.88 -2.36
CA LYS A 57 7.58 -11.95 -1.50
C LYS A 57 7.02 -10.55 -1.71
N PHE A 58 6.62 -9.88 -0.63
CA PHE A 58 6.03 -8.55 -0.69
C PHE A 58 7.01 -7.46 -0.26
N CYS A 59 6.98 -6.33 -0.97
CA CYS A 59 7.62 -5.09 -0.59
C CYS A 59 6.58 -3.98 -0.64
N ALA A 60 6.34 -3.30 0.49
CA ALA A 60 5.41 -2.18 0.58
C ALA A 60 6.17 -0.87 0.76
N VAL A 61 5.83 0.13 -0.05
CA VAL A 61 6.34 1.50 0.03
C VAL A 61 5.17 2.42 0.39
N CYS A 62 5.28 3.10 1.53
CA CYS A 62 4.27 4.05 2.01
C CYS A 62 4.75 5.49 1.78
N THR A 63 3.89 6.34 1.24
CA THR A 63 4.11 7.78 1.09
C THR A 63 2.96 8.52 1.76
N ILE A 64 3.27 9.30 2.80
CA ILE A 64 2.31 10.12 3.51
C ILE A 64 2.62 11.59 3.23
N THR A 65 1.64 12.33 2.73
CA THR A 65 1.79 13.76 2.46
C THR A 65 0.63 14.56 2.99
N LYS A 66 0.92 15.74 3.55
CA LYS A 66 -0.10 16.65 4.02
C LYS A 66 -0.93 17.17 2.84
N LYS A 67 -2.24 17.29 3.01
CA LYS A 67 -3.11 17.95 2.04
C LYS A 67 -2.70 19.42 1.93
N THR A 68 -2.20 19.78 0.77
CA THR A 68 -1.77 21.14 0.40
C THR A 68 -2.29 21.44 -1.01
N GLN A 69 -2.15 22.68 -1.48
CA GLN A 69 -2.55 23.05 -2.85
C GLN A 69 -1.56 22.58 -3.93
N SER A 70 -0.55 21.79 -3.55
CA SER A 70 0.47 21.25 -4.45
C SER A 70 0.06 19.89 -5.01
N SER A 71 0.42 19.62 -6.27
CA SER A 71 0.26 18.30 -6.89
C SER A 71 1.38 17.34 -6.50
N LEU A 72 1.04 16.08 -6.31
CA LEU A 72 2.00 14.99 -6.09
C LEU A 72 1.88 13.97 -7.22
N HIS A 73 3.02 13.60 -7.82
CA HIS A 73 3.11 12.54 -8.83
C HIS A 73 4.01 11.43 -8.32
N ILE A 74 3.52 10.19 -8.35
CA ILE A 74 4.28 8.99 -7.96
C ILE A 74 4.28 8.02 -9.14
N ASN A 75 5.48 7.63 -9.57
CA ASN A 75 5.70 6.66 -10.63
C ASN A 75 6.69 5.60 -10.15
N SER A 76 6.51 4.37 -10.62
CA SER A 76 7.44 3.26 -10.40
C SER A 76 7.71 2.53 -11.71
N ALA A 77 8.91 1.96 -11.84
CA ALA A 77 9.29 1.10 -12.95
C ALA A 77 10.11 -0.07 -12.39
N CYS A 78 9.82 -1.28 -12.84
CA CYS A 78 10.44 -2.51 -12.34
C CYS A 78 10.96 -3.37 -13.49
N MET A 79 12.05 -4.07 -13.25
CA MET A 79 12.58 -5.11 -14.13
C MET A 79 12.29 -6.47 -13.48
N TRP A 80 11.33 -7.22 -14.03
CA TRP A 80 10.79 -8.43 -13.39
C TRP A 80 10.05 -9.34 -14.38
N ASN A 81 9.57 -10.51 -13.91
CA ASN A 81 8.82 -11.46 -14.73
C ASN A 81 7.32 -11.09 -14.77
N ALA A 82 6.85 -10.59 -15.92
CA ALA A 82 5.46 -10.15 -16.11
C ALA A 82 4.39 -11.25 -15.96
N GLU A 83 4.77 -12.54 -15.98
CA GLU A 83 3.82 -13.64 -15.77
C GLU A 83 3.66 -14.03 -14.30
N ARG A 84 4.61 -13.66 -13.44
CA ARG A 84 4.68 -14.09 -12.04
C ARG A 84 4.69 -12.95 -11.04
N ASP A 85 5.19 -11.80 -11.43
CA ASP A 85 5.36 -10.65 -10.56
C ASP A 85 4.24 -9.64 -10.79
N GLY A 86 3.94 -8.84 -9.77
CA GLY A 86 2.77 -7.98 -9.79
C GLY A 86 2.90 -6.74 -8.91
N PHE A 87 2.07 -5.76 -9.23
CA PHE A 87 1.98 -4.49 -8.53
C PHE A 87 0.54 -4.19 -8.16
N ILE A 88 0.32 -3.65 -6.97
CA ILE A 88 -0.93 -3.02 -6.56
C ILE A 88 -0.63 -1.69 -5.85
N SER A 89 -1.53 -0.73 -5.98
CA SER A 89 -1.40 0.59 -5.36
C SER A 89 -2.72 1.03 -4.74
N THR A 90 -2.67 1.68 -3.58
CA THR A 90 -3.84 2.33 -3.00
C THR A 90 -3.54 3.75 -2.60
N GLN A 91 -4.57 4.58 -2.63
CA GLN A 91 -4.56 5.94 -2.10
C GLN A 91 -5.71 6.05 -1.11
N ALA A 92 -5.38 6.11 0.18
CA ALA A 92 -6.31 6.49 1.23
C ALA A 92 -6.13 7.97 1.58
N GLU A 93 -7.20 8.62 2.01
CA GLU A 93 -7.16 10.01 2.42
C GLU A 93 -8.10 10.29 3.59
N ASN A 94 -7.75 11.30 4.38
CA ASN A 94 -8.65 11.92 5.33
C ASN A 94 -8.67 13.45 5.10
N ALA A 95 -9.20 14.22 6.04
CA ALA A 95 -9.25 15.68 5.91
C ALA A 95 -7.86 16.35 5.89
N LEU A 96 -6.83 15.68 6.40
CA LEU A 96 -5.52 16.27 6.70
C LEU A 96 -4.40 15.82 5.75
N PHE A 97 -4.45 14.58 5.27
CA PHE A 97 -3.35 14.00 4.49
C PHE A 97 -3.81 12.91 3.51
N PHE A 98 -2.92 12.60 2.58
CA PHE A 98 -2.98 11.43 1.70
C PHE A 98 -1.97 10.39 2.19
N CYS A 99 -2.38 9.11 2.15
CA CYS A 99 -1.52 7.96 2.39
C CYS A 99 -1.58 7.07 1.15
N ILE A 100 -0.47 7.00 0.42
CA ILE A 100 -0.35 6.22 -0.80
C ILE A 100 0.56 5.04 -0.50
N VAL A 101 0.07 3.82 -0.77
CA VAL A 101 0.83 2.59 -0.54
C VAL A 101 0.97 1.84 -1.85
N ASN A 102 2.21 1.58 -2.22
CA ASN A 102 2.63 0.85 -3.40
C ASN A 102 3.19 -0.51 -2.96
N VAL A 103 2.59 -1.61 -3.40
CA VAL A 103 3.04 -2.96 -3.05
C VAL A 103 3.53 -3.67 -4.30
N PHE A 104 4.75 -4.18 -4.21
CA PHE A 104 5.39 -5.02 -5.21
C PHE A 104 5.39 -6.46 -4.69
N ALA A 105 4.84 -7.36 -5.50
CA ALA A 105 4.77 -8.79 -5.22
C ALA A 105 5.67 -9.53 -6.22
N VAL A 106 6.68 -10.24 -5.72
CA VAL A 106 7.58 -11.06 -6.53
C VAL A 106 7.24 -12.52 -6.31
N GLY A 107 6.88 -13.23 -7.37
CA GLY A 107 6.49 -14.64 -7.32
C GLY A 107 7.67 -15.52 -6.89
N ILE A 108 7.38 -16.57 -6.11
CA ILE A 108 8.36 -17.56 -5.64
C ILE A 108 8.36 -18.79 -6.56
#